data_AF-A0A1X0XMZ2-F1
#
_entry.id   AF-A0A1X0XMZ2-F1
#
_cell.length_a   1.000
_cell.length_b   1.000
_cell.length_c   1.000
_cell.angle_alpha   90.00
_cell.angle_beta   90.00
_cell.angle_gamma   90.00
#
_symmetry.space_group_name_H-M   'P 1'
#
loop_
_entity.id
_entity.type
_entity.pdbx_description
1 polymer ?
#
loop_
_entity_poly.entity_id
_entity_poly.type
_entity_poly.pdbx_seq_one_letter_code
_entity_poly.pdbx_strand_id
1 'polypeptide(L)'
;MHRKLQNIFYETRDPELCWDDIGGYDDVKQTLREMVCLPIQKPELIVRHNLGLPAGVMMWGPLGTGITMLAEACAKEAGVSFVYISGQEMLGKHQEMVEAFDTAIHEAPCILFISDCEWLAPRAGCDYDWSPGNRRAIPPTFADKDLTRLFIEQVDRINGVSGVTLLGSCYRIDTVDQALIKEKKRFNRKVFVHPPTAGDRRGMLDIYMDKMPNLAPGIDRDALAAAAEGYVGWDIESLCKRATVNAIKEDATVVTAAHFEKALKEVRQFLTPDMVEKYWEIRNTDCPHHYEF
;
A
#
# COMPACT_ATOMS: atom_id res chain seq x y z
N MET A 1 -2.31 -2.04 18.27
CA MET A 1 -2.45 -0.91 19.21
C MET A 1 -2.58 0.36 18.38
N HIS A 2 -3.80 0.76 18.01
CA HIS A 2 -4.01 1.96 17.18
C HIS A 2 -3.90 3.20 18.07
N ARG A 3 -2.80 3.97 17.93
CA ARG A 3 -2.73 5.33 18.50
C ARG A 3 -3.81 6.18 17.82
N LYS A 4 -4.59 6.91 18.62
CA LYS A 4 -5.55 7.92 18.13
C LYS A 4 -4.76 9.03 17.44
N LEU A 5 -4.96 9.18 16.13
CA LEU A 5 -4.40 10.23 15.28
C LEU A 5 -4.92 11.59 15.75
N GLN A 6 -4.02 12.57 15.94
CA GLN A 6 -4.39 13.92 16.38
C GLN A 6 -4.94 14.79 15.24
N ASN A 7 -4.70 14.39 13.99
CA ASN A 7 -5.33 14.92 12.78
C ASN A 7 -5.70 13.73 11.89
N ILE A 8 -6.97 13.61 11.50
CA ILE A 8 -7.48 12.39 10.82
C ILE A 8 -7.05 12.35 9.34
N PHE A 9 -6.63 13.48 8.76
CA PHE A 9 -6.41 13.67 7.32
C PHE A 9 -4.95 13.82 6.89
N TYR A 10 -4.06 14.36 7.72
CA TYR A 10 -2.60 14.29 7.53
C TYR A 10 -1.84 14.23 8.85
N GLU A 11 -0.64 13.64 8.86
CA GLU A 11 0.24 13.59 10.01
C GLU A 11 1.72 13.59 9.61
N THR A 12 2.58 14.15 10.47
CA THR A 12 4.03 13.96 10.42
C THR A 12 4.41 13.01 11.53
N ARG A 13 5.17 11.96 11.22
CA ARG A 13 5.70 11.04 12.23
C ARG A 13 7.10 10.53 11.90
N ASP A 14 7.80 10.13 12.96
CA ASP A 14 8.98 9.30 12.84
C ASP A 14 8.55 7.89 12.43
N PRO A 15 9.11 7.32 11.34
CA PRO A 15 8.72 5.99 10.89
C PRO A 15 9.15 4.93 11.92
N GLU A 16 8.20 4.08 12.32
CA GLU A 16 8.45 2.99 13.27
C GLU A 16 8.57 1.64 12.54
N LEU A 17 7.77 1.43 11.50
CA LEU A 17 7.71 0.18 10.73
C LEU A 17 8.94 -0.03 9.85
N CYS A 18 9.44 -1.26 9.80
CA CYS A 18 10.54 -1.67 8.94
C CYS A 18 10.14 -2.83 8.01
N TRP A 19 11.05 -3.27 7.14
CA TRP A 19 10.77 -4.34 6.18
C TRP A 19 10.48 -5.70 6.82
N ASP A 20 10.98 -5.93 8.04
CA ASP A 20 10.77 -7.17 8.79
C ASP A 20 9.36 -7.24 9.39
N ASP A 21 8.67 -6.10 9.51
CA ASP A 21 7.27 -6.04 9.93
C ASP A 21 6.29 -6.39 8.80
N ILE A 22 6.78 -6.62 7.59
CA ILE A 22 5.99 -6.87 6.38
C ILE A 22 6.33 -8.26 5.84
N GLY A 23 5.35 -9.16 5.81
CA GLY A 23 5.54 -10.53 5.33
C GLY A 23 5.56 -10.60 3.80
N GLY A 24 6.60 -11.22 3.22
CA GLY A 24 6.71 -11.44 1.77
C GLY A 24 7.11 -10.20 0.97
N TYR A 25 6.72 -10.19 -0.31
CA TYR A 25 6.90 -9.10 -1.28
C TYR A 25 8.35 -8.70 -1.51
N ASP A 26 9.27 -9.67 -1.54
CA ASP A 26 10.70 -9.39 -1.65
C ASP A 26 11.07 -8.63 -2.93
N ASP A 27 10.39 -8.91 -4.04
CA ASP A 27 10.53 -8.22 -5.32
C ASP A 27 10.04 -6.77 -5.26
N VAL A 28 8.87 -6.53 -4.65
CA VAL A 28 8.32 -5.18 -4.45
C VAL A 28 9.19 -4.38 -3.49
N LYS A 29 9.62 -4.97 -2.38
CA LYS A 29 10.54 -4.35 -1.41
C LYS A 29 11.84 -3.93 -2.10
N GLN A 30 12.43 -4.82 -2.90
CA GLN A 30 13.65 -4.52 -3.64
C GLN A 30 13.44 -3.36 -4.62
N THR A 31 12.33 -3.37 -5.36
CA THR A 31 11.97 -2.27 -6.28
C THR A 31 11.85 -0.94 -5.54
N LEU A 32 11.22 -0.91 -4.37
CA LEU A 32 11.08 0.29 -3.54
C LEU A 32 12.41 0.77 -2.96
N ARG A 33 13.31 -0.14 -2.58
CA ARG A 33 14.68 0.24 -2.18
C ARG A 33 15.40 0.97 -3.31
N GLU A 34 15.28 0.48 -4.54
CA GLU A 34 15.92 1.06 -5.71
C GLU A 34 15.29 2.39 -6.17
N MET A 35 13.95 2.46 -6.19
CA MET A 35 13.22 3.63 -6.70
C MET A 35 13.07 4.75 -5.67
N VAL A 36 13.01 4.43 -4.37
CA VAL A 36 12.70 5.41 -3.30
C VAL A 36 13.89 5.60 -2.37
N CYS A 37 14.40 4.52 -1.76
CA CYS A 37 15.42 4.64 -0.71
C CYS A 37 16.78 5.06 -1.26
N LEU A 38 17.22 4.45 -2.36
CA LEU A 38 18.53 4.66 -2.96
C LEU A 38 18.75 6.12 -3.41
N PRO A 39 17.78 6.80 -4.07
CA PRO A 39 17.85 8.23 -4.34
C PRO A 39 18.10 9.12 -3.13
N ILE A 40 17.44 8.82 -2.01
CA ILE A 40 17.53 9.62 -0.79
C ILE A 40 18.88 9.38 -0.11
N GLN A 41 19.33 8.13 -0.06
CA GLN A 41 20.56 7.74 0.64
C GLN A 41 21.84 8.08 -0.14
N LYS A 42 21.80 8.07 -1.47
CA LYS A 42 23.00 8.22 -2.33
C LYS A 42 22.82 9.27 -3.45
N PRO A 43 22.36 10.49 -3.15
CA PRO A 43 22.06 11.50 -4.17
C PRO A 43 23.29 11.90 -4.99
N GLU A 44 24.47 12.00 -4.38
CA GLU A 44 25.70 12.35 -5.10
C GLU A 44 26.09 11.33 -6.18
N LEU A 45 25.91 10.03 -5.89
CA LEU A 45 26.26 8.98 -6.85
C LEU A 45 25.28 8.96 -8.02
N ILE A 46 23.99 9.19 -7.77
CA ILE A 46 22.99 9.32 -8.83
C ILE A 46 23.35 10.45 -9.79
N VAL A 47 23.72 11.62 -9.26
CA VAL A 47 24.16 12.75 -10.09
C VAL A 47 25.42 12.41 -10.88
N ARG A 48 26.42 11.78 -10.26
CA ARG A 48 27.67 11.38 -10.93
C ARG A 48 27.44 10.39 -12.07
N HIS A 49 26.47 9.48 -11.93
CA HIS A 49 26.12 8.49 -12.93
C HIS A 49 25.06 8.99 -13.93
N ASN A 50 24.60 10.24 -13.81
CA ASN A 50 23.54 10.83 -14.64
C ASN A 50 22.27 9.95 -14.68
N LEU A 51 21.93 9.34 -13.55
CA LEU A 51 20.73 8.53 -13.41
C LEU A 51 19.53 9.45 -13.18
N GLY A 52 18.50 9.32 -14.02
CA GLY A 52 17.27 10.09 -13.86
C GLY A 52 16.49 9.68 -12.62
N LEU A 53 16.18 10.64 -11.75
CA LEU A 53 15.38 10.41 -10.56
C LEU A 53 13.87 10.32 -10.90
N PRO A 54 13.11 9.47 -10.20
CA PRO A 54 11.66 9.55 -10.20
C PRO A 54 11.22 10.93 -9.73
N ALA A 55 10.25 11.53 -10.42
CA ALA A 55 9.58 12.73 -9.91
C ALA A 55 8.61 12.36 -8.78
N GLY A 56 8.04 11.16 -8.87
CA GLY A 56 7.23 10.54 -7.83
C GLY A 56 6.94 9.09 -8.18
N VAL A 57 6.69 8.27 -7.17
CA VAL A 57 6.40 6.85 -7.31
C VAL A 57 4.95 6.59 -6.90
N MET A 58 4.14 5.96 -7.75
CA MET A 58 2.80 5.47 -7.41
C MET A 58 2.86 3.97 -7.16
N MET A 59 2.59 3.56 -5.92
CA MET A 59 2.29 2.17 -5.61
C MET A 59 0.83 1.87 -5.92
N TRP A 60 0.54 0.71 -6.48
CA TRP A 60 -0.84 0.34 -6.71
C TRP A 60 -1.05 -1.15 -6.57
N GLY A 61 -2.25 -1.54 -6.12
CA GLY A 61 -2.55 -2.94 -5.85
C GLY A 61 -3.69 -3.11 -4.86
N PRO A 62 -4.00 -4.36 -4.50
CA PRO A 62 -5.14 -4.64 -3.65
C PRO A 62 -5.03 -4.06 -2.25
N LEU A 63 -6.15 -3.62 -1.68
CA LEU A 63 -6.22 -3.23 -0.28
C LEU A 63 -5.80 -4.39 0.61
N GLY A 64 -5.12 -4.08 1.72
CA GLY A 64 -4.69 -5.08 2.70
C GLY A 64 -3.39 -5.79 2.37
N THR A 65 -2.71 -5.40 1.29
CA THR A 65 -1.38 -5.90 0.92
C THR A 65 -0.23 -5.18 1.62
N GLY A 66 -0.53 -4.18 2.45
CA GLY A 66 0.48 -3.47 3.25
C GLY A 66 1.14 -2.29 2.55
N ILE A 67 0.53 -1.70 1.52
CA ILE A 67 1.09 -0.55 0.77
C ILE A 67 1.52 0.60 1.67
N THR A 68 0.69 1.01 2.64
CA THR A 68 1.05 2.06 3.61
C THR A 68 2.22 1.65 4.50
N MET A 69 2.32 0.37 4.86
CA MET A 69 3.46 -0.15 5.64
C MET A 69 4.74 -0.14 4.80
N LEU A 70 4.65 -0.51 3.51
CA LEU A 70 5.78 -0.44 2.57
C LEU A 70 6.27 1.01 2.40
N ALA A 71 5.37 1.99 2.33
CA ALA A 71 5.71 3.41 2.29
C ALA A 71 6.50 3.84 3.54
N GLU A 72 6.00 3.49 4.72
CA GLU A 72 6.64 3.85 5.99
C GLU A 72 8.00 3.15 6.14
N ALA A 73 8.11 1.89 5.73
CA ALA A 73 9.37 1.15 5.73
C ALA A 73 10.41 1.78 4.79
N CYS A 74 10.00 2.39 3.68
CA CYS A 74 10.91 3.19 2.84
C CYS A 74 11.49 4.38 3.63
N ALA A 75 10.64 5.12 4.33
CA ALA A 75 11.08 6.27 5.13
C ALA A 75 12.03 5.83 6.25
N LYS A 76 11.73 4.69 6.89
CA LYS A 76 12.59 4.08 7.91
C LYS A 76 13.96 3.69 7.36
N GLU A 77 14.01 2.99 6.23
CA GLU A 77 15.28 2.59 5.61
C GLU A 77 16.08 3.81 5.13
N ALA A 78 15.41 4.80 4.54
CA ALA A 78 16.05 6.02 4.07
C ALA A 78 16.51 6.94 5.22
N GLY A 79 15.99 6.75 6.44
CA GLY A 79 16.35 7.56 7.60
C GLY A 79 15.79 8.99 7.56
N VAL A 80 14.57 9.15 7.03
CA VAL A 80 13.92 10.46 6.82
C VAL A 80 12.53 10.49 7.47
N SER A 81 11.99 11.70 7.68
CA SER A 81 10.65 11.88 8.23
C SER A 81 9.57 11.31 7.30
N PHE A 82 8.43 10.91 7.86
CA PHE A 82 7.28 10.41 7.12
C PHE A 82 6.09 11.36 7.28
N VAL A 83 5.69 12.00 6.18
CA VAL A 83 4.51 12.87 6.13
C VAL A 83 3.42 12.12 5.38
N TYR A 84 2.35 11.76 6.08
CA TYR A 84 1.24 10.99 5.57
C TYR A 84 0.03 11.88 5.27
N ILE A 85 -0.58 11.69 4.11
CA ILE A 85 -1.86 12.27 3.73
C ILE A 85 -2.82 11.13 3.36
N SER A 86 -4.00 11.10 3.96
CA SER A 86 -5.07 10.19 3.54
C SER A 86 -5.95 10.84 2.48
N GLY A 87 -5.96 10.31 1.26
CA GLY A 87 -6.80 10.84 0.17
C GLY A 87 -8.29 10.79 0.49
N GLN A 88 -8.75 9.71 1.15
CA GLN A 88 -10.15 9.56 1.56
C GLN A 88 -10.57 10.61 2.59
N GLU A 89 -9.77 10.84 3.63
CA GLU A 89 -10.10 11.77 4.72
C GLU A 89 -9.89 13.25 4.32
N MET A 90 -9.16 13.50 3.23
CA MET A 90 -8.91 14.83 2.67
C MET A 90 -10.05 15.33 1.75
N LEU A 91 -11.09 14.51 1.51
CA LEU A 91 -12.23 14.94 0.72
C LEU A 91 -12.93 16.18 1.31
N GLY A 92 -13.10 17.21 0.48
CA GLY A 92 -13.67 18.50 0.86
C GLY A 92 -12.72 19.42 1.65
N LYS A 93 -11.47 19.00 1.88
CA LYS A 93 -10.47 19.69 2.72
C LYS A 93 -9.45 20.46 1.88
N HIS A 94 -9.88 21.58 1.31
CA HIS A 94 -9.04 22.37 0.41
C HIS A 94 -7.89 23.06 1.15
N GLN A 95 -8.18 23.74 2.26
CA GLN A 95 -7.15 24.46 3.01
C GLN A 95 -6.15 23.49 3.64
N GLU A 96 -6.65 22.44 4.27
CA GLU A 96 -5.83 21.44 4.96
C GLU A 96 -4.95 20.64 3.97
N MET A 97 -5.39 20.46 2.72
CA MET A 97 -4.53 19.91 1.66
C MET A 97 -3.31 20.79 1.39
N VAL A 98 -3.48 22.11 1.32
CA VAL A 98 -2.35 23.04 1.14
C VAL A 98 -1.43 22.99 2.35
N GLU A 99 -1.98 23.02 3.56
CA GLU A 99 -1.22 22.94 4.82
C GLU A 99 -0.40 21.64 4.93
N ALA A 100 -0.95 20.51 4.46
CA ALA A 100 -0.25 19.23 4.47
C ALA A 100 0.98 19.22 3.55
N PHE A 101 0.86 19.79 2.35
CA PHE A 101 1.99 19.93 1.43
C PHE A 101 3.03 20.94 1.94
N ASP A 102 2.59 22.04 2.56
CA ASP A 102 3.51 22.99 3.22
C ASP A 102 4.28 22.32 4.35
N THR A 103 3.60 21.51 5.16
CA THR A 103 4.23 20.72 6.22
C THR A 103 5.31 19.80 5.65
N ALA A 104 5.04 19.10 4.54
CA ALA A 104 6.04 18.25 3.91
C ALA A 104 7.30 19.02 3.46
N ILE A 105 7.13 20.23 2.93
CA ILE A 105 8.25 21.10 2.54
C ILE A 105 9.06 21.52 3.78
N HIS A 106 8.40 21.84 4.88
CA HIS A 106 9.05 22.24 6.13
C HIS A 106 9.78 21.08 6.82
N GLU A 107 9.29 19.86 6.68
CA GLU A 107 9.84 18.64 7.29
C GLU A 107 10.95 17.97 6.45
N ALA A 108 11.36 18.57 5.33
CA ALA A 108 12.43 18.01 4.51
C ALA A 108 13.74 17.85 5.32
N PRO A 109 14.47 16.71 5.21
CA PRO A 109 14.23 15.61 4.29
C PRO A 109 13.12 14.66 4.75
N CYS A 110 12.17 14.37 3.85
CA CYS A 110 11.03 13.51 4.14
C CYS A 110 10.53 12.71 2.92
N ILE A 111 9.76 11.67 3.19
CA ILE A 111 8.83 11.08 2.22
C ILE A 111 7.45 11.66 2.48
N LEU A 112 6.88 12.31 1.46
CA LEU A 112 5.47 12.69 1.42
C LEU A 112 4.69 11.54 0.80
N PHE A 113 3.96 10.80 1.64
CA PHE A 113 3.12 9.68 1.21
C PHE A 113 1.65 10.09 1.17
N ILE A 114 1.02 9.99 0.00
CA ILE A 114 -0.41 10.25 -0.20
C ILE A 114 -1.11 8.93 -0.50
N SER A 115 -1.98 8.46 0.39
CA SER A 115 -2.77 7.25 0.14
C SER A 115 -4.03 7.55 -0.65
N ASP A 116 -4.54 6.51 -1.31
CA ASP A 116 -5.88 6.51 -1.91
C ASP A 116 -6.07 7.66 -2.92
N CYS A 117 -5.06 7.88 -3.78
CA CYS A 117 -5.02 8.96 -4.76
C CYS A 117 -6.23 8.97 -5.72
N GLU A 118 -6.86 7.82 -5.95
CA GLU A 118 -8.11 7.72 -6.73
C GLU A 118 -9.28 8.48 -6.10
N TRP A 119 -9.23 8.79 -4.80
CA TRP A 119 -10.22 9.60 -4.11
C TRP A 119 -10.03 11.09 -4.41
N LEU A 120 -8.78 11.53 -4.50
CA LEU A 120 -8.42 12.93 -4.78
C LEU A 120 -8.47 13.25 -6.27
N ALA A 121 -8.20 12.28 -7.13
CA ALA A 121 -8.19 12.45 -8.57
C ALA A 121 -8.71 11.19 -9.29
N PRO A 122 -10.03 10.90 -9.19
CA PRO A 122 -10.61 9.80 -9.93
C PRO A 122 -10.67 10.09 -11.42
N ARG A 123 -10.47 9.05 -12.22
CA ARG A 123 -10.60 9.12 -13.68
C ARG A 123 -12.07 9.27 -14.06
N ALA A 124 -12.38 10.31 -14.82
CA ALA A 124 -13.72 10.52 -15.35
C ALA A 124 -14.15 9.35 -16.27
N GLY A 125 -15.36 8.81 -16.04
CA GLY A 125 -15.96 7.77 -16.86
C GLY A 125 -15.27 6.40 -16.81
N CYS A 126 -14.43 6.13 -15.81
CA CYS A 126 -13.82 4.82 -15.64
C CYS A 126 -14.82 3.78 -15.11
N ASP A 127 -14.55 2.52 -15.42
CA ASP A 127 -15.30 1.38 -14.91
C ASP A 127 -14.70 0.91 -13.57
N TYR A 128 -15.50 0.97 -12.51
CA TYR A 128 -15.10 0.52 -11.18
C TYR A 128 -15.50 -0.93 -10.90
N ASP A 129 -16.23 -1.58 -11.82
CA ASP A 129 -16.61 -2.97 -11.65
C ASP A 129 -15.37 -3.87 -11.81
N TRP A 130 -15.28 -4.88 -10.95
CA TRP A 130 -14.28 -5.95 -11.04
C TRP A 130 -14.75 -7.06 -11.99
N SER A 131 -16.04 -7.37 -11.85
CA SER A 131 -16.86 -8.22 -12.69
C SER A 131 -18.32 -7.74 -12.53
N PRO A 132 -19.27 -8.15 -13.39
CA PRO A 132 -20.65 -7.69 -13.29
C PRO A 132 -21.23 -7.89 -11.89
N GLY A 133 -21.47 -6.79 -11.17
CA GLY A 133 -22.01 -6.79 -9.80
C GLY A 133 -20.97 -6.89 -8.67
N ASN A 134 -19.68 -7.05 -8.96
CA ASN A 134 -18.60 -7.00 -7.96
C ASN A 134 -18.04 -5.58 -7.87
N ARG A 135 -18.66 -4.77 -6.99
CA ARG A 135 -18.29 -3.38 -6.72
C ARG A 135 -17.58 -3.26 -5.38
N ARG A 136 -16.31 -2.85 -5.38
CA ARG A 136 -15.51 -2.64 -4.16
C ARG A 136 -14.62 -1.41 -4.31
N ALA A 137 -14.42 -0.69 -3.20
CA ALA A 137 -13.55 0.48 -3.10
C ALA A 137 -13.86 1.55 -4.17
N ILE A 138 -15.16 1.85 -4.37
CA ILE A 138 -15.61 2.90 -5.29
C ILE A 138 -15.38 4.25 -4.60
N PRO A 139 -14.55 5.14 -5.17
CA PRO A 139 -14.50 6.53 -4.73
C PRO A 139 -15.88 7.15 -4.91
N PRO A 140 -16.36 7.98 -3.98
CA PRO A 140 -17.63 8.66 -4.12
C PRO A 140 -17.60 9.43 -5.45
N THR A 141 -18.64 9.28 -6.25
CA THR A 141 -18.84 9.96 -7.54
C THR A 141 -18.96 11.50 -7.43
N PHE A 142 -18.69 12.05 -6.24
CA PHE A 142 -18.67 13.47 -5.89
C PHE A 142 -17.26 14.04 -5.80
N ALA A 143 -16.29 13.52 -6.55
CA ALA A 143 -14.97 14.12 -6.57
C ALA A 143 -15.09 15.58 -7.00
N ASP A 144 -14.80 16.44 -6.04
CA ASP A 144 -14.79 17.88 -6.20
C ASP A 144 -13.70 18.20 -7.24
N LYS A 145 -14.13 18.74 -8.38
CA LYS A 145 -13.22 19.07 -9.48
C LYS A 145 -12.21 20.13 -9.07
N ASP A 146 -12.61 21.03 -8.17
CA ASP A 146 -11.73 22.08 -7.66
C ASP A 146 -10.69 21.46 -6.72
N LEU A 147 -11.08 20.50 -5.87
CA LEU A 147 -10.14 19.73 -5.05
C LEU A 147 -9.18 18.89 -5.91
N THR A 148 -9.68 18.23 -6.95
CA THR A 148 -8.86 17.44 -7.87
C THR A 148 -7.81 18.32 -8.54
N ARG A 149 -8.23 19.49 -9.01
CA ARG A 149 -7.33 20.48 -9.61
C ARG A 149 -6.29 20.98 -8.59
N LEU A 150 -6.73 21.32 -7.38
CA LEU A 150 -5.84 21.74 -6.30
C LEU A 150 -4.80 20.66 -5.98
N PHE A 151 -5.22 19.40 -5.87
CA PHE A 151 -4.32 18.28 -5.60
C PHE A 151 -3.23 18.16 -6.67
N ILE A 152 -3.63 18.22 -7.95
CA ILE A 152 -2.69 18.20 -9.07
C ILE A 152 -1.73 19.39 -9.02
N GLU A 153 -2.22 20.59 -8.71
CA GLU A 153 -1.40 21.80 -8.54
C GLU A 153 -0.40 21.65 -7.37
N GLN A 154 -0.79 21.04 -6.25
CA GLN A 154 0.11 20.77 -5.12
C GLN A 154 1.17 19.72 -5.47
N VAL A 155 0.81 18.67 -6.23
CA VAL A 155 1.77 17.67 -6.73
C VAL A 155 2.78 18.30 -7.70
N ASP A 156 2.34 19.20 -8.59
CA ASP A 156 3.24 19.93 -9.48
C ASP A 156 4.17 20.88 -8.71
N ARG A 157 3.69 21.46 -7.61
CA ARG A 157 4.45 22.36 -6.74
C ARG A 157 5.54 21.64 -5.96
N ILE A 158 5.28 20.43 -5.47
CA ILE A 158 6.27 19.67 -4.69
C ILE A 158 7.39 19.10 -5.56
N ASN A 159 7.10 18.88 -6.85
CA ASN A 159 8.09 18.38 -7.78
C ASN A 159 9.27 19.38 -7.93
N GLY A 160 10.47 18.91 -7.59
CA GLY A 160 11.69 19.73 -7.60
C GLY A 160 12.00 20.43 -6.28
N VAL A 161 11.15 20.29 -5.25
CA VAL A 161 11.52 20.69 -3.89
C VAL A 161 12.60 19.74 -3.38
N SER A 162 13.78 20.29 -3.09
CA SER A 162 14.91 19.50 -2.59
C SER A 162 14.58 18.85 -1.25
N GLY A 163 14.83 17.55 -1.15
CA GLY A 163 14.65 16.79 0.09
C GLY A 163 13.23 16.23 0.32
N VAL A 164 12.26 16.52 -0.55
CA VAL A 164 10.93 15.90 -0.47
C VAL A 164 10.79 14.84 -1.55
N THR A 165 10.59 13.59 -1.14
CA THR A 165 10.31 12.49 -2.08
C THR A 165 8.82 12.21 -2.12
N LEU A 166 8.23 12.28 -3.31
CA LEU A 166 6.80 12.04 -3.51
C LEU A 166 6.49 10.55 -3.71
N LEU A 167 5.65 10.00 -2.84
CA LEU A 167 5.16 8.63 -2.90
C LEU A 167 3.62 8.63 -2.83
N GLY A 168 2.97 7.87 -3.68
CA GLY A 168 1.51 7.78 -3.73
C GLY A 168 1.05 6.33 -3.64
N SER A 169 -0.19 6.12 -3.22
CA SER A 169 -0.87 4.84 -3.45
C SER A 169 -2.23 4.98 -4.08
N CYS A 170 -2.65 3.93 -4.80
CA CYS A 170 -4.04 3.76 -5.22
C CYS A 170 -4.42 2.29 -5.27
N TYR A 171 -5.70 1.99 -5.14
CA TYR A 171 -6.19 0.62 -5.26
C TYR A 171 -6.09 0.08 -6.69
N ARG A 172 -6.50 0.90 -7.67
CA ARG A 172 -6.49 0.59 -9.10
C ARG A 172 -5.85 1.74 -9.87
N ILE A 173 -4.82 1.45 -10.65
CA ILE A 173 -4.11 2.49 -11.40
C ILE A 173 -4.94 3.04 -12.57
N ASP A 174 -5.87 2.24 -13.10
CA ASP A 174 -6.72 2.61 -14.23
C ASP A 174 -7.90 3.51 -13.82
N THR A 175 -8.18 3.61 -12.51
CA THR A 175 -9.21 4.48 -11.92
C THR A 175 -8.68 5.85 -11.50
N VAL A 176 -7.37 6.08 -11.54
CA VAL A 176 -6.75 7.37 -11.24
C VAL A 176 -6.65 8.23 -12.50
N ASP A 177 -6.81 9.54 -12.36
CA ASP A 177 -6.61 10.49 -13.44
C ASP A 177 -5.23 10.29 -14.08
N GLN A 178 -5.23 10.08 -15.40
CA GLN A 178 -4.03 9.77 -16.16
C GLN A 178 -3.05 10.94 -16.20
N ALA A 179 -3.49 12.17 -15.94
CA ALA A 179 -2.62 13.34 -15.80
C ALA A 179 -1.65 13.18 -14.61
N LEU A 180 -2.05 12.54 -13.51
CA LEU A 180 -1.17 12.29 -12.36
C LEU A 180 -0.05 11.30 -12.65
N ILE A 181 -0.28 10.40 -13.60
CA ILE A 181 0.53 9.19 -13.79
C ILE A 181 1.36 9.25 -15.08
N LYS A 182 0.79 9.78 -16.17
CA LYS A 182 1.46 9.81 -17.47
C LYS A 182 2.43 10.97 -17.62
N GLU A 183 2.22 12.05 -16.85
CA GLU A 183 3.10 13.20 -16.90
C GLU A 183 4.44 12.93 -16.21
N LYS A 184 5.54 13.28 -16.87
CA LYS A 184 6.91 13.04 -16.37
C LYS A 184 7.24 13.76 -15.06
N LYS A 185 6.43 14.74 -14.67
CA LYS A 185 6.65 15.64 -13.52
C LYS A 185 5.94 15.20 -12.24
N ARG A 186 5.08 14.18 -12.29
CA ARG A 186 4.24 13.76 -11.16
C ARG A 186 4.61 12.33 -10.75
N PHE A 187 3.65 11.43 -10.63
CA PHE A 187 3.89 10.01 -10.35
C PHE A 187 4.35 9.25 -11.60
N ASN A 188 5.55 9.60 -12.06
CA ASN A 188 6.16 9.07 -13.27
C ASN A 188 6.86 7.72 -13.07
N ARG A 189 6.64 7.04 -11.95
CA ARG A 189 7.05 5.66 -11.71
C ARG A 189 5.89 4.90 -11.09
N LYS A 190 5.77 3.63 -11.43
CA LYS A 190 4.70 2.76 -10.92
C LYS A 190 5.31 1.54 -10.28
N VAL A 191 4.85 1.17 -9.10
CA VAL A 191 5.20 -0.08 -8.44
C VAL A 191 3.91 -0.87 -8.24
N PHE A 192 3.82 -2.03 -8.89
CA PHE A 192 2.67 -2.90 -8.75
C PHE A 192 2.86 -3.82 -7.54
N VAL A 193 2.09 -3.58 -6.50
CA VAL A 193 1.98 -4.46 -5.33
C VAL A 193 0.96 -5.53 -5.69
N HIS A 194 1.46 -6.64 -6.22
CA HIS A 194 0.62 -7.68 -6.80
C HIS A 194 -0.26 -8.36 -5.75
N PRO A 195 -1.35 -9.04 -6.16
CA PRO A 195 -2.06 -9.98 -5.30
C PRO A 195 -1.08 -10.96 -4.62
N PRO A 196 -1.19 -11.22 -3.30
CA PRO A 196 -0.24 -12.04 -2.57
C PRO A 196 -0.05 -13.42 -3.22
N THR A 197 1.19 -13.86 -3.38
CA THR A 197 1.51 -15.25 -3.72
C THR A 197 1.44 -16.14 -2.48
N ALA A 198 1.60 -17.46 -2.67
CA ALA A 198 1.73 -18.37 -1.53
C ALA A 198 2.95 -18.04 -0.65
N GLY A 199 4.08 -17.64 -1.26
CA GLY A 199 5.27 -17.21 -0.52
C GLY A 199 4.99 -15.98 0.34
N ASP A 200 4.24 -15.01 -0.19
CA ASP A 200 3.90 -13.80 0.55
C ASP A 200 2.96 -14.09 1.71
N ARG A 201 1.94 -14.92 1.48
CA ARG A 201 1.03 -15.36 2.55
C ARG A 201 1.75 -16.16 3.62
N ARG A 202 2.75 -16.97 3.26
CA ARG A 202 3.61 -17.65 4.23
C ARG A 202 4.36 -16.63 5.08
N GLY A 203 4.97 -15.61 4.48
CA GLY A 203 5.62 -14.53 5.21
C GLY A 203 4.67 -13.79 6.15
N MET A 204 3.43 -13.51 5.71
CA MET A 204 2.40 -12.89 6.57
C MET A 204 2.01 -13.81 7.74
N LEU A 205 1.83 -15.11 7.46
CA LEU A 205 1.53 -16.11 8.49
C LEU A 205 2.63 -16.14 9.55
N ASP A 206 3.90 -16.01 9.18
CA ASP A 206 4.97 -15.98 10.18
C ASP A 206 4.79 -14.84 11.17
N ILE A 207 4.58 -13.60 10.71
CA ILE A 207 4.52 -12.46 11.63
C ILE A 207 3.35 -12.58 12.60
N TYR A 208 2.22 -13.16 12.16
CA TYR A 208 1.06 -13.34 13.02
C TYR A 208 1.17 -14.57 13.90
N MET A 209 1.63 -15.70 13.37
CA MET A 209 1.76 -16.97 14.11
C MET A 209 2.89 -16.91 15.14
N ASP A 210 3.99 -16.18 14.88
CA ASP A 210 5.09 -16.01 15.84
C ASP A 210 4.68 -15.20 17.06
N LYS A 211 3.61 -14.40 16.95
CA LYS A 211 3.01 -13.64 18.06
C LYS A 211 1.98 -14.46 18.84
N MET A 212 1.68 -15.69 18.43
CA MET A 212 0.71 -16.55 19.12
C MET A 212 1.38 -17.34 20.26
N PRO A 213 1.01 -17.10 21.54
CA PRO A 213 1.72 -17.70 22.67
C PRO A 213 1.52 -19.21 22.83
N ASN A 214 0.34 -19.73 22.44
CA ASN A 214 -0.06 -21.13 22.65
C ASN A 214 -0.28 -21.85 21.32
N LEU A 215 0.67 -21.75 20.40
CA LEU A 215 0.62 -22.40 19.10
C LEU A 215 1.25 -23.80 19.18
N ALA A 216 0.59 -24.81 18.62
CA ALA A 216 1.18 -26.15 18.52
C ALA A 216 2.44 -26.13 17.63
N PRO A 217 3.51 -26.85 18.01
CA PRO A 217 4.68 -26.98 17.15
C PRO A 217 4.34 -27.77 15.88
N GLY A 218 5.05 -27.49 14.78
CA GLY A 218 4.94 -28.26 13.55
C GLY A 218 3.68 -27.98 12.72
N ILE A 219 2.98 -26.87 12.94
CA ILE A 219 1.94 -26.42 12.00
C ILE A 219 2.61 -26.04 10.69
N ASP A 220 2.18 -26.69 9.61
CA ASP A 220 2.68 -26.47 8.27
C ASP A 220 2.16 -25.12 7.73
N ARG A 221 3.02 -24.10 7.78
CA ARG A 221 2.71 -22.74 7.31
C ARG A 221 2.62 -22.67 5.79
N ASP A 222 3.37 -23.51 5.07
CA ASP A 222 3.34 -23.57 3.61
C ASP A 222 2.00 -24.14 3.11
N ALA A 223 1.50 -25.20 3.75
CA ALA A 223 0.19 -25.75 3.47
C ALA A 223 -0.94 -24.74 3.76
N LEU A 224 -0.86 -24.00 4.87
CA LEU A 224 -1.81 -22.94 5.19
C LEU A 224 -1.77 -21.80 4.16
N ALA A 225 -0.57 -21.38 3.76
CA ALA A 225 -0.41 -20.33 2.75
C ALA A 225 -0.95 -20.73 1.38
N ALA A 226 -0.79 -22.01 1.00
CA ALA A 226 -1.36 -22.56 -0.22
C ALA A 226 -2.90 -22.60 -0.16
N ALA A 227 -3.48 -22.98 0.99
CA ALA A 227 -4.92 -23.04 1.18
C ALA A 227 -5.59 -21.66 1.33
N ALA A 228 -4.85 -20.64 1.74
CA ALA A 228 -5.34 -19.27 1.93
C ALA A 228 -5.34 -18.43 0.62
N GLU A 229 -5.64 -19.03 -0.52
CA GLU A 229 -5.67 -18.31 -1.80
C GLU A 229 -6.64 -17.11 -1.76
N GLY A 230 -6.19 -15.96 -2.29
CA GLY A 230 -6.96 -14.71 -2.27
C GLY A 230 -6.98 -13.96 -0.93
N TYR A 231 -6.35 -14.50 0.12
CA TYR A 231 -6.23 -13.81 1.41
C TYR A 231 -5.20 -12.68 1.33
N VAL A 232 -5.55 -11.52 1.88
CA VAL A 232 -4.62 -10.41 2.13
C VAL A 232 -4.21 -10.34 3.61
N GLY A 233 -3.40 -9.36 4.00
CA GLY A 233 -2.80 -9.31 5.35
C GLY A 233 -3.81 -9.36 6.50
N TRP A 234 -4.95 -8.65 6.39
CA TRP A 234 -5.99 -8.72 7.42
C TRP A 234 -6.78 -10.04 7.40
N ASP A 235 -6.85 -10.74 6.27
CA ASP A 235 -7.52 -12.04 6.18
C ASP A 235 -6.66 -13.09 6.87
N ILE A 236 -5.33 -13.02 6.69
CA ILE A 236 -4.36 -13.85 7.42
C ILE A 236 -4.40 -13.55 8.92
N GLU A 237 -4.46 -12.28 9.32
CA GLU A 237 -4.67 -11.91 10.72
C GLU A 237 -5.98 -12.51 11.26
N SER A 238 -7.06 -12.40 10.49
CA SER A 238 -8.38 -12.94 10.82
C SER A 238 -8.36 -14.46 10.92
N LEU A 239 -7.58 -15.14 10.08
CA LEU A 239 -7.36 -16.58 10.12
C LEU A 239 -6.72 -17.02 11.44
N CYS A 240 -5.63 -16.37 11.85
CA CYS A 240 -4.96 -16.64 13.12
C CYS A 240 -5.88 -16.37 14.33
N LYS A 241 -6.60 -15.24 14.31
CA LYS A 241 -7.59 -14.91 15.36
C LYS A 241 -8.72 -15.94 15.40
N ARG A 242 -9.23 -16.35 14.24
CA ARG A 242 -10.33 -17.33 14.16
C ARG A 242 -9.90 -18.71 14.63
N ALA A 243 -8.70 -19.16 14.27
CA ALA A 243 -8.13 -20.40 14.78
C ALA A 243 -8.00 -20.38 16.32
N THR A 244 -7.59 -19.24 16.88
CA THR A 244 -7.53 -19.05 18.34
C THR A 244 -8.93 -19.13 18.97
N VAL A 245 -9.93 -18.47 18.39
CA VAL A 245 -11.32 -18.55 18.86
C VAL A 245 -11.86 -19.98 18.79
N ASN A 246 -11.51 -20.73 17.76
CA ASN A 246 -11.93 -22.12 17.60
C ASN A 246 -11.31 -23.03 18.67
N ALA A 247 -10.04 -22.83 19.03
CA ALA A 247 -9.41 -23.50 20.16
C ALA A 247 -10.14 -23.23 21.48
N ILE A 248 -10.45 -21.95 21.74
CA ILE A 248 -11.15 -21.53 22.97
C ILE A 248 -12.56 -22.14 23.05
N LYS A 249 -13.30 -22.21 21.93
CA LYS A 249 -14.62 -22.83 21.88
C LYS A 249 -14.61 -24.33 22.19
N GLU A 250 -13.47 -24.99 22.02
CA GLU A 250 -13.26 -26.42 22.29
C GLU A 250 -12.55 -26.64 23.64
N ASP A 251 -12.47 -25.60 24.47
CA ASP A 251 -11.74 -25.59 25.75
C ASP A 251 -10.27 -26.06 25.63
N ALA A 252 -9.69 -25.91 24.42
CA ALA A 252 -8.31 -26.29 24.14
C ALA A 252 -7.34 -25.18 24.56
N THR A 253 -6.29 -25.55 25.28
CA THR A 253 -5.25 -24.61 25.73
C THR A 253 -4.24 -24.27 24.64
N VAL A 254 -4.17 -25.09 23.58
CA VAL A 254 -3.22 -24.98 22.47
C VAL A 254 -3.96 -24.88 21.15
N VAL A 255 -3.54 -23.95 20.29
CA VAL A 255 -4.05 -23.82 18.92
C VAL A 255 -3.35 -24.81 18.01
N THR A 256 -4.09 -25.73 17.40
CA THR A 256 -3.58 -26.81 16.54
C THR A 256 -3.93 -26.57 15.06
N ALA A 257 -3.37 -27.38 14.17
CA ALA A 257 -3.68 -27.36 12.74
C ALA A 257 -5.19 -27.54 12.47
N ALA A 258 -5.89 -28.38 13.24
CA ALA A 258 -7.33 -28.59 13.09
C ALA A 258 -8.16 -27.29 13.28
N HIS A 259 -7.72 -26.41 14.19
CA HIS A 259 -8.39 -25.12 14.40
C HIS A 259 -8.17 -24.17 13.21
N PHE A 260 -7.01 -24.23 12.55
CA PHE A 260 -6.74 -23.49 11.31
C PHE A 260 -7.54 -24.04 10.14
N GLU A 261 -7.63 -25.36 9.99
CA GLU A 261 -8.47 -26.00 8.95
C GLU A 261 -9.95 -25.60 9.08
N LYS A 262 -10.44 -25.48 10.31
CA LYS A 262 -11.78 -24.96 10.58
C LYS A 262 -11.88 -23.48 10.25
N ALA A 263 -10.88 -22.68 10.64
CA ALA A 263 -10.86 -21.24 10.39
C ALA A 263 -10.81 -20.90 8.89
N LEU A 264 -10.09 -21.68 8.06
CA LEU A 264 -10.05 -21.52 6.61
C LEU A 264 -11.44 -21.62 5.95
N LYS A 265 -12.36 -22.39 6.55
CA LYS A 265 -13.75 -22.52 6.07
C LYS A 265 -14.65 -21.37 6.52
N GLU A 266 -14.26 -20.66 7.58
CA GLU A 266 -15.06 -19.61 8.22
C GLU A 266 -14.63 -18.20 7.78
N VAL A 267 -13.35 -18.02 7.44
CA VAL A 267 -12.82 -16.74 6.95
C VAL A 267 -12.98 -16.70 5.43
N ARG A 268 -13.65 -15.65 4.95
CA ARG A 268 -13.84 -15.43 3.52
C ARG A 268 -12.69 -14.58 2.98
N GLN A 269 -12.08 -15.03 1.90
CA GLN A 269 -11.04 -14.27 1.20
C GLN A 269 -11.55 -12.89 0.75
N PHE A 270 -10.70 -11.87 0.87
CA PHE A 270 -11.00 -10.58 0.28
C PHE A 270 -10.90 -10.64 -1.25
N LEU A 271 -9.78 -11.12 -1.81
CA LEU A 271 -9.60 -11.13 -3.27
C LEU A 271 -10.32 -12.32 -3.88
N THR A 272 -11.32 -12.05 -4.70
CA THR A 272 -11.97 -13.08 -5.52
C THR A 272 -11.13 -13.35 -6.77
N PRO A 273 -11.26 -14.53 -7.42
CA PRO A 273 -10.46 -14.87 -8.60
C PRO A 273 -10.56 -13.84 -9.73
N ASP A 274 -11.76 -13.28 -9.96
CA ASP A 274 -11.99 -12.22 -10.95
C ASP A 274 -11.23 -10.93 -10.60
N MET A 275 -11.10 -10.60 -9.31
CA MET A 275 -10.31 -9.45 -8.90
C MET A 275 -8.82 -9.66 -9.21
N VAL A 276 -8.30 -10.84 -8.88
CA VAL A 276 -6.90 -11.21 -9.12
C VAL A 276 -6.60 -11.15 -10.62
N GLU A 277 -7.45 -11.75 -11.46
CA GLU A 277 -7.31 -11.70 -12.92
C GLU A 277 -7.31 -10.26 -13.44
N LYS A 278 -8.25 -9.42 -12.98
CA LYS A 278 -8.35 -8.02 -13.39
C LYS A 278 -7.10 -7.21 -13.03
N TYR A 279 -6.47 -7.45 -11.88
CA TYR A 279 -5.21 -6.81 -11.52
C TYR A 279 -4.10 -7.10 -12.52
N TRP A 280 -3.97 -8.36 -12.94
CA TRP A 280 -2.97 -8.77 -13.94
C TRP A 280 -3.30 -8.22 -15.32
N GLU A 281 -4.58 -8.15 -15.70
CA GLU A 281 -5.03 -7.48 -16.93
C GLU A 281 -4.61 -6.01 -16.93
N ILE A 282 -4.89 -5.26 -15.85
CA ILE A 282 -4.52 -3.86 -15.70
C ILE A 282 -2.99 -3.70 -15.78
N ARG A 283 -2.22 -4.57 -15.11
CA ARG A 283 -0.74 -4.55 -15.20
C ARG A 283 -0.28 -4.68 -16.65
N ASN A 284 -0.83 -5.64 -17.40
CA ASN A 284 -0.39 -5.94 -18.75
C ASN A 284 -0.84 -4.88 -19.78
N THR A 285 -1.94 -4.17 -19.52
CA THR A 285 -2.54 -3.18 -20.45
C THR A 285 -2.08 -1.75 -20.19
N ASP A 286 -2.04 -1.32 -18.92
CA ASP A 286 -1.74 0.08 -18.54
C ASP A 286 -0.27 0.31 -18.10
N CYS A 287 0.49 -0.75 -17.85
CA CYS A 287 1.89 -0.64 -17.45
C CYS A 287 2.97 -1.11 -18.46
N PRO A 288 2.70 -1.52 -19.71
CA PRO A 288 3.67 -2.38 -20.39
C PRO A 288 5.05 -1.75 -20.69
N HIS A 289 5.22 -0.42 -20.88
CA HIS A 289 6.51 0.06 -21.44
C HIS A 289 7.05 1.45 -21.03
N HIS A 290 6.60 2.12 -19.96
CA HIS A 290 7.06 3.51 -19.72
C HIS A 290 7.75 3.83 -18.39
N TYR A 291 7.79 2.91 -17.42
CA TYR A 291 8.12 3.29 -16.04
C TYR A 291 8.84 2.24 -15.20
N GLU A 292 9.23 1.11 -15.78
CA GLU A 292 10.24 0.21 -15.22
C GLU A 292 11.64 0.77 -15.57
N PHE A 293 12.64 0.51 -14.71
CA PHE A 293 13.99 1.05 -14.87
C PHE A 293 14.66 0.65 -16.20
#